data_AF-A0A4R7T7R0-F1
#
_entry.id   AF-A0A4R7T7R0-F1
#
_cell.length_a   1.000
_cell.length_b   1.000
_cell.length_c   1.000
_cell.angle_alpha   90.00
_cell.angle_beta   90.00
_cell.angle_gamma   90.00
#
_symmetry.space_group_name_H-M   'P 1'
#
loop_
_entity.id
_entity.type
_entity.pdbx_description
1 polymer ?
#
loop_
_entity_poly.entity_id
_entity_poly.type
_entity_poly.pdbx_seq_one_letter_code
_entity_poly.pdbx_strand_id
1 'polypeptide(L)' 'MNRREAQGWRGVAGGGVVIVVGVALIAKDVPVFGVSALPVVGAGISMLTVGLYRLFIARRGRGR' A
#
# COMPACT_ATOMS: atom_id res chain seq x y z
N MET A 1 13.93 -16.38 0.89
CA MET A 1 13.39 -14.99 0.86
C MET A 1 13.90 -14.26 2.09
N ASN A 2 14.62 -13.13 1.96
CA ASN A 2 15.21 -12.46 3.13
C ASN A 2 14.15 -11.72 3.95
N ARG A 3 14.34 -11.59 5.27
CA ARG A 3 13.41 -10.87 6.18
C ARG A 3 13.06 -9.44 5.70
N ARG A 4 13.99 -8.76 5.02
CA ARG A 4 13.78 -7.42 4.43
C ARG A 4 12.85 -7.42 3.22
N GLU A 5 12.88 -8.47 2.39
CA GLU A 5 11.93 -8.63 1.29
C GLU A 5 10.54 -8.98 1.79
N ALA A 6 10.45 -9.84 2.80
CA ALA A 6 9.18 -10.19 3.43
C ALA A 6 8.50 -8.96 4.06
N GLN A 7 9.27 -8.04 4.65
CA GLN A 7 8.75 -6.74 5.12
C GLN A 7 8.31 -5.82 3.99
N GLY A 8 9.06 -5.76 2.88
CA GLY A 8 8.66 -4.97 1.69
C GLY A 8 7.35 -5.46 1.09
N TRP A 9 7.21 -6.78 0.90
CA TRP A 9 5.99 -7.40 0.40
C TRP A 9 4.81 -7.27 1.36
N ARG A 10 5.02 -7.34 2.67
CA ARG A 10 3.97 -7.04 3.66
C ARG A 10 3.45 -5.61 3.54
N GLY A 11 4.31 -4.63 3.29
CA GLY A 11 3.91 -3.24 3.05
C GLY A 11 3.12 -3.06 1.76
N VAL A 12 3.54 -3.72 0.67
CA VAL A 12 2.83 -3.69 -0.61
C VAL A 12 1.46 -4.38 -0.51
N ALA A 13 1.39 -5.55 0.11
CA ALA A 13 0.14 -6.27 0.34
C ALA A 13 -0.81 -5.46 1.22
N GLY A 14 -0.30 -4.86 2.31
CA GLY A 14 -1.08 -3.99 3.18
C GLY A 14 -1.61 -2.75 2.47
N GLY A 15 -0.76 -2.04 1.72
CA GLY A 15 -1.17 -0.88 0.92
C GLY A 15 -2.21 -1.24 -0.15
N GLY A 16 -2.04 -2.38 -0.83
CA GLY A 16 -3.01 -2.88 -1.81
C GLY A 16 -4.38 -3.15 -1.20
N VAL A 17 -4.45 -3.79 -0.03
CA VAL A 17 -5.72 -4.02 0.68
C VAL A 17 -6.40 -2.70 1.04
N VAL A 18 -5.66 -1.71 1.51
CA VAL A 18 -6.21 -0.38 1.85
C VAL A 18 -6.79 0.33 0.62
N ILE A 19 -6.13 0.23 -0.54
CA ILE A 19 -6.66 0.77 -1.80
C ILE A 19 -7.95 0.06 -2.18
N VAL A 20 -7.99 -1.27 -2.15
CA VAL A 20 -9.19 -2.05 -2.51
C VAL A 20 -10.36 -1.70 -1.58
N VAL A 21 -10.10 -1.57 -0.27
CA VAL A 21 -11.11 -1.14 0.70
C VAL A 21 -11.57 0.29 0.40
N GLY A 22 -10.66 1.23 0.16
CA GLY A 22 -10.99 2.61 -0.19
C GLY A 22 -11.85 2.70 -1.47
N VAL A 23 -11.50 1.96 -2.51
CA VAL A 23 -12.26 1.90 -3.77
C VAL A 23 -13.64 1.25 -3.56
N ALA A 24 -13.72 0.17 -2.78
CA ALA A 24 -14.99 -0.48 -2.46
C ALA A 24 -15.94 0.45 -1.68
N LEU A 25 -15.39 1.28 -0.79
CA LEU A 25 -16.14 2.27 -0.04
C LEU A 25 -16.66 3.40 -0.95
N ILE A 26 -15.84 3.87 -1.91
CA ILE A 26 -16.29 4.82 -2.96
C ILE A 26 -17.41 4.20 -3.79
N ALA A 27 -17.21 2.97 -4.28
CA ALA A 27 -18.17 2.30 -5.18
C ALA A 27 -19.52 1.97 -4.53
N LYS A 28 -19.56 1.86 -3.20
CA LYS A 28 -20.76 1.56 -2.43
C LYS A 28 -21.42 2.83 -1.86
N ASP A 29 -20.92 4.02 -2.20
CA ASP A 29 -21.35 5.31 -1.62
C ASP A 29 -21.48 5.25 -0.09
N VAL A 30 -20.58 4.50 0.58
CA VAL A 30 -20.62 4.39 2.04
C VAL A 30 -19.95 5.63 2.60
N PRO A 31 -20.71 6.55 3.24
CA PRO A 31 -20.09 7.67 3.92
C PRO A 31 -19.38 7.14 5.16
N VAL A 32 -18.07 6.91 5.04
CA VAL A 32 -17.24 6.55 6.19
C VAL A 32 -17.01 7.81 7.01
N PHE A 33 -17.85 8.02 8.04
CA PHE A 33 -17.63 9.01 9.11
C PHE A 33 -17.25 10.43 8.63
N GLY A 34 -17.87 10.92 7.56
CA GLY A 34 -17.63 12.28 7.04
C GLY A 34 -16.26 12.50 6.38
N VAL A 35 -15.49 11.45 6.15
CA VAL A 35 -14.22 11.50 5.41
C VAL A 35 -14.45 10.94 4.02
N SER A 36 -14.20 11.74 2.98
CA SER A 36 -14.20 11.24 1.60
C SER A 36 -13.32 9.99 1.53
N ALA A 37 -13.75 8.94 0.84
CA ALA A 37 -12.93 7.72 0.72
C ALA A 37 -11.64 7.94 -0.12
N LEU A 38 -11.49 9.14 -0.72
CA LEU A 38 -10.28 9.62 -1.39
C LEU A 38 -9.02 9.58 -0.47
N PRO A 39 -9.03 10.16 0.75
CA PRO A 39 -7.95 9.99 1.73
C PRO A 39 -7.53 8.54 2.00
N VAL A 40 -8.48 7.60 2.07
CA VAL A 40 -8.18 6.18 2.30
C VAL A 40 -7.42 5.60 1.12
N VAL A 41 -7.86 5.89 -0.10
CA VAL A 41 -7.15 5.51 -1.33
C VAL A 41 -5.77 6.15 -1.37
N GLY A 42 -5.64 7.43 -1.02
CA GLY A 42 -4.36 8.15 -0.98
C GLY A 42 -3.36 7.56 0.03
N ALA A 43 -3.83 7.17 1.21
CA ALA A 43 -3.01 6.48 2.21
C ALA A 43 -2.54 5.11 1.70
N GLY A 44 -3.43 4.36 1.04
CA GLY A 44 -3.10 3.09 0.39
C GLY A 44 -2.01 3.23 -0.68
N ILE A 45 -2.15 4.21 -1.58
CA ILE A 45 -1.15 4.51 -2.63
C ILE A 45 0.20 4.89 -2.02
N SER A 46 0.20 5.68 -0.95
CA SER A 46 1.42 6.09 -0.25
C SER A 46 2.14 4.88 0.37
N MET A 47 1.40 3.99 1.05
CA MET A 47 1.95 2.74 1.57
C MET A 47 2.52 1.84 0.46
N LEU A 48 1.81 1.75 -0.67
CA LEU A 48 2.22 0.93 -1.80
C LEU A 48 3.51 1.46 -2.44
N THR A 49 3.61 2.78 -2.62
CA THR A 49 4.81 3.46 -3.12
C THR A 49 6.01 3.24 -2.21
N VAL A 50 5.85 3.40 -0.89
CA VAL A 50 6.92 3.16 0.08
C VAL A 50 7.34 1.68 0.11
N GLY A 51 6.39 0.75 0.03
CA GLY A 51 6.65 -0.68 -0.03
C GLY A 51 7.46 -1.08 -1.26
N LEU A 52 7.06 -0.58 -2.44
CA LEU A 52 7.77 -0.79 -3.70
C LEU A 52 9.16 -0.16 -3.69
N TYR A 53 9.32 1.05 -3.14
CA TYR A 53 10.61 1.71 -3.02
C TYR A 53 11.57 0.91 -2.12
N ARG A 54 11.09 0.40 -0.99
CA ARG A 54 11.88 -0.48 -0.11
C ARG A 54 12.29 -1.77 -0.81
N LEU A 55 11.39 -2.37 -1.59
CA LEU A 55 11.69 -3.57 -2.37
C LEU A 55 12.73 -3.28 -3.48
N PHE A 56 12.63 -2.13 -4.13
CA PHE A 56 13.57 -1.67 -5.15
C PHE A 56 14.97 -1.48 -4.58
N ILE A 57 15.11 -0.77 -3.46
CA ILE A 57 16.41 -0.59 -2.78
C ILE A 57 16.98 -1.94 -2.33
N ALA A 58 16.15 -2.82 -1.76
CA ALA A 58 16.60 -4.14 -1.31
C ALA A 58 17.11 -5.02 -2.45
N ARG A 59 16.53 -4.89 -3.66
CA ARG A 59 17.02 -5.57 -4.87
C ARG A 59 18.30 -4.92 -5.41
N ARG A 60 18.39 -3.59 -5.43
CA ARG A 60 19.58 -2.86 -5.90
C ARG A 60 20.81 -3.11 -5.02
N GLY A 61 20.61 -3.31 -3.71
CA GLY A 61 21.67 -3.64 -2.76
C GLY A 61 22.18 -5.09 -2.83
N ARG A 62 21.53 -6.00 -3.57
CA ARG A 62 21.99 -7.37 -3.80
C ARG A 62 22.85 -7.56 -5.06
N GLY A 63 22.98 -6.51 -5.88
CA GLY A 63 23.75 -6.54 -7.12
C GLY A 63 25.22 -6.11 -6.97
N ARG A 64 25.76 -6.09 -5.75
CA ARG A 64 27.18 -5.86 -5.47
C ARG A 64 27.71 -7.00 -4.62
#